data_AF-A0A914VAU0-F1
#
_entry.id   AF-A0A914VAU0-F1
#
_cell.length_a   1.000
_cell.length_b   1.000
_cell.length_c   1.000
_cell.angle_alpha   90.00
_cell.angle_beta   90.00
_cell.angle_gamma   90.00
#
_symmetry.space_group_name_H-M   'P 1'
#
loop_
_entity.id
_entity.type
_entity.pdbx_description
1 polymer ?
#
loop_
_entity_poly.entity_id
_entity_poly.type
_entity_poly.pdbx_seq_one_letter_code
_entity_poly.pdbx_strand_id
1 'polypeptide(L)'
;MEPLLTDTHKDKRKKFSNWLHNNFRKEDTMRILFSDEKMFNIDEMYKAQNDRVWAANRAQADERGGKKQRHKFPTKVMKGTIDHAQYFKEVLPVALRYGNKVFGDNWTYHQDGARPHTHQLSQKWC
;
A
#
# COMPACT_ATOMS: atom_id res chain seq x y z
N MET A 1 12.01 1.63 21.33
CA MET A 1 11.05 2.68 21.68
C MET A 1 9.72 2.26 21.08
N GLU A 2 8.73 1.91 21.90
CA GLU A 2 7.42 1.55 21.36
C GLU A 2 6.77 2.80 20.73
N PRO A 3 6.07 2.66 19.60
CA PRO A 3 5.40 3.79 18.99
C PRO A 3 4.35 4.34 19.96
N LEU A 4 4.50 5.61 20.35
CA LEU A 4 3.56 6.33 21.22
C LEU A 4 2.24 6.55 20.46
N LEU A 5 1.35 5.56 20.56
CA LEU A 5 -0.03 5.66 20.12
C LEU A 5 -0.82 6.46 21.16
N THR A 6 -1.15 7.71 20.83
CA THR A 6 -2.10 8.51 21.60
C THR A 6 -3.46 7.83 21.63
N ASP A 7 -4.29 8.12 22.64
CA ASP A 7 -5.63 7.54 22.73
C ASP A 7 -6.51 7.98 21.55
N THR A 8 -6.29 9.18 21.01
CA THR A 8 -6.91 9.63 19.76
C THR A 8 -6.56 8.73 18.57
N HIS A 9 -5.31 8.27 18.45
CA HIS A 9 -4.93 7.32 17.40
C HIS A 9 -5.63 5.97 17.59
N LYS A 10 -5.73 5.48 18.83
CA LYS A 10 -6.43 4.22 19.13
C LYS A 10 -7.91 4.31 18.78
N ASP A 11 -8.56 5.42 19.11
CA ASP A 11 -9.97 5.64 18.81
C ASP A 11 -10.24 5.73 17.31
N LYS A 12 -9.43 6.47 16.56
CA LYS A 12 -9.53 6.52 15.09
C LYS A 12 -9.38 5.14 14.46
N ARG A 13 -8.39 4.35 14.92
CA ARG A 13 -8.16 2.99 14.43
C ARG A 13 -9.33 2.05 14.75
N LYS A 14 -9.89 2.13 15.97
CA LYS A 14 -11.08 1.34 16.36
C LYS A 14 -12.30 1.71 15.52
N LYS A 15 -12.56 3.01 15.34
CA LYS A 15 -13.67 3.50 14.51
C LYS A 15 -13.57 2.99 13.07
N PHE A 16 -12.39 3.12 12.46
CA PHE A 16 -12.15 2.62 11.10
C PHE A 16 -12.31 1.09 11.02
N SER A 17 -11.75 0.35 11.98
CA SER A 17 -11.85 -1.12 12.01
C SER A 17 -13.30 -1.60 12.13
N ASN A 18 -14.09 -0.97 13.01
CA ASN A 18 -15.50 -1.31 13.19
C ASN A 18 -16.31 -0.95 11.94
N TRP A 19 -16.04 0.21 11.34
CA TRP A 19 -16.69 0.61 10.09
C TRP A 19 -16.37 -0.37 8.96
N LEU A 20 -15.10 -0.74 8.78
CA LEU A 20 -14.68 -1.69 7.76
C LEU A 20 -15.37 -3.05 7.95
N HIS A 21 -15.42 -3.55 9.19
CA HIS A 21 -16.07 -4.82 9.50
C HIS A 21 -17.56 -4.84 9.16
N ASN A 22 -18.25 -3.71 9.37
CA ASN A 22 -19.70 -3.60 9.14
C ASN A 22 -20.07 -3.27 7.69
N ASN A 23 -19.16 -2.67 6.91
CA ASN A 23 -19.48 -2.11 5.58
C ASN A 23 -18.76 -2.81 4.43
N PHE A 24 -17.71 -3.59 4.68
CA PHE A 24 -16.99 -4.34 3.65
C PHE A 24 -17.21 -5.84 3.80
N ARG A 25 -17.61 -6.49 2.71
CA ARG A 25 -17.57 -7.95 2.64
C ARG A 25 -16.16 -8.39 2.29
N LYS A 26 -15.84 -9.65 2.61
CA LYS A 26 -14.53 -10.23 2.32
C LYS A 26 -14.19 -10.16 0.83
N GLU A 27 -15.17 -10.33 -0.04
CA GLU A 27 -15.00 -10.28 -1.50
C GLU A 27 -14.61 -8.87 -1.97
N ASP A 28 -15.14 -7.84 -1.31
CA ASP A 28 -14.85 -6.44 -1.63
C ASP A 28 -13.41 -6.08 -1.24
N THR A 29 -12.86 -6.69 -0.18
CA THR A 29 -11.45 -6.48 0.22
C THR A 29 -10.43 -6.94 -0.82
N MET A 30 -10.82 -7.86 -1.71
CA MET A 30 -9.96 -8.36 -2.78
C MET A 30 -9.85 -7.39 -3.96
N ARG A 31 -10.64 -6.30 -3.94
CA ARG A 31 -10.65 -5.23 -4.95
C ARG A 31 -10.06 -3.94 -4.42
N ILE A 32 -9.28 -4.01 -3.33
CA ILE A 32 -8.60 -2.84 -2.77
C ILE A 32 -7.19 -2.76 -3.38
N LEU A 33 -6.92 -1.66 -4.07
CA LEU A 33 -5.56 -1.31 -4.48
C LEU A 33 -4.90 -0.49 -3.36
N PHE A 34 -3.92 -1.10 -2.70
CA PHE A 34 -3.09 -0.41 -1.71
C PHE A 34 -1.90 0.26 -2.39
N SER A 35 -1.63 1.52 -2.04
CA SER A 35 -0.41 2.23 -2.45
C SER A 35 0.30 2.83 -1.25
N ASP A 36 1.63 2.83 -1.30
CA ASP A 36 2.51 3.46 -0.32
C ASP A 36 3.74 4.03 -1.03
N GLU A 37 4.30 5.10 -0.47
CA GLU A 37 5.52 5.73 -0.93
C GLU A 37 6.67 5.38 0.01
N LYS A 38 7.75 4.83 -0.53
CA LYS A 38 8.90 4.41 0.28
C LYS A 38 10.18 5.02 -0.24
N MET A 39 10.82 5.81 0.62
CA MET A 39 12.18 6.29 0.41
C MET A 39 13.13 5.11 0.33
N PHE A 40 13.96 5.08 -0.71
CA PHE A 40 15.08 4.17 -0.83
C PHE A 40 16.29 4.96 -1.35
N ASN A 41 17.46 4.71 -0.76
CA ASN A 41 18.72 5.34 -1.16
C ASN A 41 19.56 4.33 -1.95
N ILE A 42 20.32 4.80 -2.94
CA ILE A 42 21.18 3.95 -3.78
C ILE A 42 22.33 3.36 -2.94
N ASP A 43 22.81 4.12 -1.95
CA ASP A 43 23.99 3.77 -1.15
C ASP A 43 23.66 3.13 0.21
N GLU A 44 22.39 2.98 0.59
CA GLU A 44 22.03 2.41 1.89
C GLU A 44 22.01 0.88 1.88
N MET A 45 23.03 0.33 2.53
CA MET A 45 23.10 -0.95 3.24
C MET A 45 22.29 -2.11 2.66
N TYR A 46 23.03 -3.04 2.05
CA TYR A 46 22.71 -4.46 1.94
C TYR A 46 21.88 -4.95 3.14
N LYS A 47 20.56 -5.09 2.97
CA LYS A 47 19.68 -5.67 4.00
C LYS A 47 19.85 -7.18 3.95
N ALA A 48 20.59 -7.76 4.88
CA ALA A 48 20.75 -9.23 5.01
C ALA A 48 19.42 -10.00 5.12
N GLN A 49 18.31 -9.32 5.49
CA GLN A 49 16.96 -9.90 5.47
C GLN A 49 16.40 -10.14 4.06
N ASN A 50 16.84 -9.39 3.04
CA ASN A 50 16.40 -9.57 1.66
C ASN A 50 16.97 -10.86 1.03
N ASP A 51 18.12 -11.35 1.54
CA ASP A 51 18.73 -12.61 1.10
C ASP A 51 18.32 -13.81 1.96
N ARG A 52 17.43 -13.61 2.93
CA ARG A 52 16.98 -14.70 3.78
C ARG A 52 16.03 -15.60 2.97
N VAL A 53 16.59 -16.64 2.39
CA VAL A 53 15.85 -17.73 1.75
C VAL A 53 15.19 -18.57 2.85
N TRP A 54 13.89 -18.39 3.05
CA TRP A 54 13.12 -19.04 4.13
C TRP A 54 12.81 -20.52 3.89
N ALA A 55 13.08 -21.04 2.69
CA ALA A 55 12.91 -22.44 2.31
C ALA A 55 13.85 -22.79 1.16
N ALA A 56 14.53 -23.93 1.25
CA ALA A 56 15.48 -24.36 0.22
C ALA A 56 14.80 -24.80 -1.08
N ASN A 57 13.51 -25.16 -1.01
CA ASN A 57 12.72 -25.59 -2.16
C ASN A 57 11.24 -25.26 -1.97
N ARG A 58 10.47 -25.46 -3.04
CA ARG A 58 9.04 -25.12 -3.10
C ARG A 58 8.20 -25.88 -2.09
N ALA A 59 8.49 -27.16 -1.88
CA ALA A 59 7.75 -28.02 -0.95
C ALA A 59 7.85 -27.51 0.51
N GLN A 60 9.07 -27.17 0.96
CA GLN A 60 9.28 -26.56 2.28
C GLN A 60 8.62 -25.19 2.42
N ALA A 61 8.56 -24.40 1.35
CA ALA A 61 7.89 -23.11 1.38
C ALA A 61 6.37 -23.28 1.56
N ASP A 62 5.77 -24.23 0.85
CA ASP A 62 4.34 -24.50 0.90
C ASP A 62 3.91 -25.06 2.28
N GLU A 63 4.72 -25.93 2.90
CA GLU A 63 4.49 -26.45 4.27
C GLU A 63 4.53 -25.36 5.34
N ARG A 64 5.36 -24.32 5.15
CA ARG A 64 5.46 -23.15 6.05
C ARG A 64 4.40 -22.08 5.81
N GLY A 65 3.36 -22.37 5.00
CA GLY A 65 2.31 -21.41 4.65
C GLY A 65 2.75 -20.34 3.65
N GLY A 66 3.76 -20.64 2.82
CA GLY A 66 4.47 -19.73 1.91
C GLY A 66 3.69 -19.27 0.67
N LYS A 67 2.38 -19.01 0.80
CA LYS A 67 1.61 -18.30 -0.22
C LYS A 67 1.15 -16.95 0.32
N LYS A 68 2.10 -16.02 0.43
CA LYS A 68 1.77 -14.59 0.37
C LYS A 68 1.72 -14.21 -1.10
N GLN A 69 0.64 -13.56 -1.56
CA GLN A 69 0.50 -13.12 -2.95
C GLN A 69 1.78 -12.38 -3.38
N ARG A 70 2.51 -12.93 -4.37
CA ARG A 70 3.78 -12.39 -4.87
C ARG A 70 3.57 -11.42 -6.04
N HIS A 71 2.41 -10.77 -6.16
CA HIS A 71 2.28 -9.75 -7.18
C HIS A 71 2.88 -8.44 -6.65
N LYS A 72 4.14 -8.19 -6.99
CA LYS A 72 4.79 -6.92 -6.70
C LYS A 72 4.27 -5.90 -7.72
N PHE A 73 3.47 -4.97 -7.23
CA PHE A 73 2.85 -3.90 -8.01
C PHE A 73 3.91 -2.99 -8.66
N PRO A 74 3.56 -2.28 -9.75
CA PRO A 74 4.50 -1.41 -10.46
C PRO A 74 5.18 -0.44 -9.48
N THR A 75 6.50 -0.56 -9.38
CA THR A 75 7.32 0.33 -8.56
C THR A 75 7.74 1.51 -9.41
N LYS A 76 7.22 2.69 -9.13
CA LYS A 76 7.70 3.92 -9.76
C LYS A 76 8.76 4.55 -8.87
N VAL A 77 9.93 4.79 -9.45
CA VAL A 77 11.02 5.50 -8.77
C VAL A 77 10.81 6.99 -8.97
N MET A 78 10.81 7.74 -7.87
CA MET A 78 10.70 9.19 -7.88
C MET A 78 11.92 9.80 -7.20
N LYS A 79 12.36 10.97 -7.69
CA LYS A 79 13.51 11.67 -7.14
C LYS A 79 13.04 12.77 -6.18
N GLY A 80 13.47 12.69 -4.92
CA GLY A 80 13.13 13.66 -3.89
C GLY A 80 11.79 13.38 -3.22
N THR A 81 11.36 14.31 -2.35
CA THR A 81 10.06 14.25 -1.68
C THR A 81 8.93 14.55 -2.67
N ILE A 82 7.92 13.70 -2.69
CA ILE A 82 6.78 13.84 -3.58
C ILE A 82 5.85 14.95 -3.06
N ASP A 83 5.63 15.96 -3.89
CA ASP A 83 4.62 16.98 -3.63
C ASP A 83 3.25 16.58 -4.23
N HIS A 84 2.22 17.39 -3.97
CA HIS A 84 0.87 17.14 -4.45
C HIS A 84 0.75 17.17 -5.99
N ALA A 85 1.56 17.97 -6.68
CA ALA A 85 1.49 18.10 -8.13
C ALA A 85 2.13 16.89 -8.82
N GLN A 86 3.27 16.44 -8.30
CA GLN A 86 3.93 15.20 -8.69
C GLN A 86 3.01 14.02 -8.40
N TYR A 87 2.43 13.95 -7.21
CA TYR A 87 1.50 12.89 -6.85
C TYR A 87 0.36 12.73 -7.85
N PHE A 88 -0.33 13.83 -8.16
CA PHE A 88 -1.42 13.87 -9.11
C PHE A 88 -1.00 13.49 -10.53
N LYS A 89 0.15 13.97 -11.01
CA LYS A 89 0.61 13.72 -12.38
C LYS A 89 1.25 12.34 -12.57
N GLU A 90 1.83 11.79 -11.52
CA GLU A 90 2.79 10.70 -11.64
C GLU A 90 2.41 9.42 -10.89
N VAL A 91 1.69 9.53 -9.77
CA VAL A 91 1.25 8.39 -8.95
C VAL A 91 -0.16 7.97 -9.36
N LEU A 92 -1.11 8.90 -9.30
CA LEU A 92 -2.53 8.62 -9.52
C LEU A 92 -2.82 7.96 -10.89
N PRO A 93 -2.24 8.42 -12.02
CA PRO A 93 -2.51 7.79 -13.32
C PRO A 93 -1.99 6.35 -13.41
N VAL A 94 -0.90 6.04 -12.70
CA VAL A 94 -0.35 4.67 -12.63
C VAL A 94 -1.30 3.79 -11.83
N ALA A 95 -1.81 4.29 -10.71
CA ALA A 95 -2.80 3.59 -9.90
C ALA A 95 -4.10 3.34 -10.67
N LEU A 96 -4.65 4.33 -11.38
CA LEU A 96 -5.86 4.17 -12.19
C LEU A 96 -5.69 3.10 -13.28
N ARG A 97 -4.65 3.27 -14.11
CA ARG A 97 -4.38 2.34 -15.21
C ARG A 97 -4.24 0.91 -14.69
N TYR A 98 -3.60 0.75 -13.56
CA TYR A 98 -3.35 -0.55 -12.98
C TYR A 98 -4.58 -1.14 -12.29
N GLY A 99 -5.29 -0.35 -11.49
CA GLY A 99 -6.54 -0.74 -10.84
C GLY A 99 -7.55 -1.24 -11.88
N ASN A 100 -7.73 -0.49 -12.97
CA ASN A 100 -8.61 -0.89 -14.06
C ASN A 100 -8.15 -2.18 -14.75
N LYS A 101 -6.84 -2.34 -14.96
CA LYS A 101 -6.28 -3.54 -15.57
C LYS A 101 -6.49 -4.80 -14.72
N VAL A 102 -6.39 -4.68 -13.40
CA VAL A 102 -6.40 -5.85 -12.49
C VAL A 102 -7.80 -6.15 -11.95
N PHE A 103 -8.57 -5.12 -11.65
CA PHE A 103 -9.85 -5.24 -10.95
C PHE A 103 -11.06 -4.86 -11.83
N GLY A 104 -10.83 -4.36 -13.06
CA GLY A 104 -11.90 -3.83 -13.90
C GLY A 104 -12.39 -2.47 -13.39
N ASP A 105 -13.68 -2.18 -13.55
CA ASP A 105 -14.20 -0.82 -13.32
C ASP A 105 -14.69 -0.57 -11.88
N ASN A 106 -14.65 -1.58 -11.01
CA ASN A 106 -15.18 -1.48 -9.65
C ASN A 106 -14.16 -1.93 -8.61
N TRP A 107 -13.34 -0.98 -8.15
CA TRP A 107 -12.30 -1.20 -7.15
C TRP A 107 -12.15 0.02 -6.23
N THR A 108 -11.54 -0.20 -5.08
CA THR A 108 -11.32 0.85 -4.07
C THR A 108 -9.84 1.19 -4.01
N TYR A 109 -9.51 2.47 -4.07
CA TYR A 109 -8.15 2.94 -3.87
C TYR A 109 -7.92 3.25 -2.38
N HIS A 110 -6.87 2.69 -1.78
CA HIS A 110 -6.53 2.92 -0.38
C HIS A 110 -5.12 3.52 -0.23
N GLN A 111 -5.05 4.61 0.53
CA GLN A 111 -3.85 5.40 0.76
C GLN A 111 -3.81 5.93 2.19
N ASP A 112 -2.65 6.38 2.64
CA ASP A 112 -2.50 7.04 3.94
C ASP A 112 -2.95 8.52 3.90
N GLY A 113 -2.97 9.16 5.07
CA GLY A 113 -3.39 10.55 5.23
C GLY A 113 -2.30 11.60 5.00
N ALA A 114 -1.27 11.33 4.18
CA ALA A 114 -0.20 12.30 3.94
C ALA A 114 -0.70 13.60 3.28
N ARG A 115 0.05 14.70 3.47
CA ARG A 115 -0.31 16.03 2.92
C ARG A 115 -0.54 16.04 1.41
N PRO A 116 0.28 15.36 0.56
CA PRO A 116 0.02 15.29 -0.88
C PRO A 116 -1.30 14.58 -1.21
N HIS A 117 -1.71 13.62 -0.39
CA HIS A 117 -2.89 12.78 -0.64
C HIS A 117 -4.18 13.52 -0.26
N THR A 118 -4.12 14.32 0.80
CA THR A 118 -5.26 15.09 1.33
C THR A 118 -5.47 16.42 0.61
N HIS A 119 -4.62 16.77 -0.35
CA HIS A 119 -4.76 18.00 -1.14
C HIS A 119 -6.01 17.97 -2.02
N GLN A 120 -6.68 19.11 -2.18
CA GLN A 120 -7.96 19.21 -2.90
C GLN A 120 -7.89 18.66 -4.34
N LEU A 121 -6.76 18.87 -5.04
CA LEU A 121 -6.56 18.36 -6.40
C LEU A 121 -6.50 16.82 -6.44
N SER A 122 -5.83 16.20 -5.46
CA SER A 122 -5.76 14.75 -5.32
C SER A 122 -7.13 14.17 -4.99
N GLN A 123 -7.88 14.83 -4.09
CA GLN A 123 -9.22 14.41 -3.68
C GLN A 123 -10.29 14.55 -4.78
N LYS A 124 -10.19 15.56 -5.66
CA LYS A 124 -11.10 15.71 -6.81
C LYS A 124 -10.89 14.64 -7.90
N TRP A 125 -9.75 13.98 -7.89
CA TRP A 125 -9.39 13.00 -8.90
C TRP A 125 -9.91 11.60 -8.55
N CYS A 126 -9.94 11.27 -7.26
CA CYS A 126 -10.47 10.00 -6.72
C CYS A 126 -12.01 10.00 -6.72
#